data_AF-A0A3Q3L8W3-F1
#
_entry.id   AF-A0A3Q3L8W3-F1
#
_cell.length_a   1.000
_cell.length_b   1.000
_cell.length_c   1.000
_cell.angle_alpha   90.00
_cell.angle_beta   90.00
_cell.angle_gamma   90.00
#
_symmetry.space_group_name_H-M   'P 1'
#
loop_
_entity.id
_entity.type
_entity.pdbx_description
1 polymer ?
#
loop_
_entity_poly.entity_id
_entity_poly.type
_entity_poly.pdbx_seq_one_letter_code
_entity_poly.pdbx_strand_id
1 'polypeptide(L)'
;MFQIDQKTKDCSKISLTEAWDPLDISANSTFEDQYIIGGPGDNVEVQEWSDRKPDETWVGVYTLKDCYPVQETYARNSSVTTSTRFFNLQLGISDPDVFTPPSTCQSARPERMSESGC
;
A
#
# COMPACT_ATOMS: atom_id res chain seq x y z
N MET A 1 4.76 -4.01 -14.45
CA MET A 1 3.67 -4.59 -13.65
C MET A 1 2.90 -5.58 -14.50
N PHE A 2 2.55 -6.74 -13.93
CA PHE A 2 1.69 -7.72 -14.56
C PHE A 2 0.30 -7.64 -13.95
N GLN A 3 -0.73 -7.50 -14.78
CA GLN A 3 -2.13 -7.61 -14.39
C GLN A 3 -2.64 -8.95 -14.91
N ILE A 4 -3.15 -9.81 -14.01
CA ILE A 4 -3.51 -11.19 -14.33
C ILE A 4 -4.98 -11.42 -13.95
N ASP A 5 -5.79 -11.91 -14.89
CA ASP A 5 -7.15 -12.37 -14.59
C ASP A 5 -7.08 -13.68 -13.80
N GLN A 6 -7.73 -13.71 -12.63
CA GLN A 6 -7.63 -14.87 -11.75
C GLN A 6 -8.34 -16.12 -12.29
N LYS A 7 -9.35 -15.97 -13.15
CA LYS A 7 -10.13 -17.06 -13.75
C LYS A 7 -9.48 -17.57 -15.04
N THR A 8 -9.19 -16.68 -16.00
CA THR A 8 -8.68 -17.07 -17.32
C THR A 8 -7.17 -17.19 -17.37
N LYS A 9 -6.46 -16.57 -16.41
CA LYS A 9 -4.99 -16.42 -16.40
C LYS A 9 -4.45 -15.57 -17.55
N ASP A 10 -5.31 -14.82 -18.23
CA ASP A 10 -4.87 -13.83 -19.20
C ASP A 10 -4.00 -12.77 -18.52
N CYS A 11 -2.96 -12.34 -19.22
CA CYS A 11 -1.95 -11.46 -18.65
C CYS A 11 -1.73 -10.22 -19.50
N SER A 12 -1.67 -9.07 -18.83
CA SER A 12 -1.22 -7.79 -19.37
C SER A 12 0.11 -7.38 -18.74
N LYS A 13 1.04 -6.88 -19.55
CA LYS A 13 2.35 -6.36 -19.11
C LYS A 13 2.41 -4.86 -19.35
N ILE A 14 2.36 -4.10 -18.26
CA ILE A 14 2.31 -2.64 -18.27
C ILE A 14 3.62 -2.07 -17.73
N SER A 15 4.17 -1.05 -18.39
CA SER A 15 5.35 -0.33 -17.89
C SER A 15 5.05 0.40 -16.58
N LEU A 16 5.93 0.24 -15.59
CA LEU A 16 5.90 1.07 -14.38
C LEU A 16 6.64 2.37 -14.67
N THR A 17 5.96 3.51 -14.51
CA THR A 17 6.52 4.85 -14.75
C THR A 17 6.91 5.57 -13.47
N GLU A 18 6.21 5.28 -12.38
CA GLU A 18 6.48 5.85 -11.08
C GLU A 18 7.69 5.19 -10.42
N ALA A 19 8.40 5.96 -9.60
CA ALA A 19 9.48 5.44 -8.78
C ALA A 19 8.96 4.48 -7.69
N TRP A 20 9.84 3.64 -7.18
CA TRP A 20 9.53 2.83 -6.01
C TRP A 20 9.39 3.72 -4.78
N ASP A 21 8.28 3.56 -4.06
CA ASP A 21 7.99 4.20 -2.80
C ASP A 21 7.86 3.11 -1.73
N PRO A 22 8.77 3.03 -0.74
CA PRO A 22 8.69 2.02 0.31
C PRO A 22 7.52 2.29 1.25
N LEU A 23 6.93 1.22 1.79
CA LEU A 23 5.99 1.31 2.92
C LEU A 23 6.77 1.53 4.21
N ASP A 24 7.26 2.75 4.41
CA ASP A 24 7.95 3.19 5.62
C ASP A 24 7.63 4.64 5.98
N ILE A 25 8.17 5.08 7.13
CA ILE A 25 8.15 6.49 7.52
C ILE A 25 9.46 7.11 7.06
N SER A 26 9.39 8.06 6.12
CA SER A 26 10.56 8.80 5.66
C SER A 26 11.24 9.55 6.82
N ALA A 27 12.56 9.59 6.82
CA ALA A 27 13.33 10.28 7.87
C ALA A 27 13.02 11.79 7.98
N ASN A 28 12.44 12.40 6.93
CA ASN A 28 12.03 13.80 6.90
C ASN A 28 10.55 14.01 7.19
N SER A 29 9.81 12.97 7.56
CA SER A 29 8.39 13.07 7.88
C SER A 29 8.16 13.92 9.12
N THR A 30 7.01 14.58 9.16
CA THR A 30 6.54 15.36 10.30
C THR A 30 5.68 14.47 11.19
N PHE A 31 5.98 14.45 12.49
CA PHE A 31 5.08 13.85 13.48
C PHE A 31 3.83 14.73 13.62
N GLU A 32 2.65 14.13 13.50
CA GLU A 32 1.38 14.84 13.66
C GLU A 32 0.71 14.49 14.99
N ASP A 33 0.54 13.19 15.29
CA ASP A 33 -0.16 12.76 16.51
C ASP A 33 0.24 11.35 16.96
N GLN A 34 -0.15 11.01 18.20
CA GLN A 34 -0.04 9.68 18.78
C GLN A 34 -1.33 9.35 19.54
N TYR A 35 -1.95 8.23 19.19
CA TYR A 35 -3.25 7.85 19.74
C TYR A 35 -3.42 6.34 19.91
N ILE A 36 -4.47 5.97 20.62
CA ILE A 36 -4.83 4.58 20.92
C ILE A 36 -6.04 4.19 20.09
N ILE A 37 -5.91 3.14 19.29
CA ILE A 37 -7.02 2.48 18.60
C ILE A 37 -7.54 1.37 19.49
N GLY A 38 -8.84 1.40 19.82
CA GLY A 38 -9.49 0.41 20.68
C GLY A 38 -9.86 0.96 22.06
N GLY A 39 -10.03 0.07 23.04
CA GLY A 39 -10.49 0.41 24.37
C GLY A 39 -9.64 -0.22 25.49
N PRO A 40 -9.98 0.02 26.77
CA PRO A 40 -9.25 -0.57 27.89
C PRO A 40 -9.23 -2.11 27.78
N GLY A 41 -8.04 -2.70 27.82
CA GLY A 41 -7.83 -4.15 27.75
C GLY A 41 -7.69 -4.74 26.34
N ASP A 42 -8.07 -3.99 25.30
CA ASP A 42 -7.85 -4.39 23.90
C ASP A 42 -7.64 -3.13 23.04
N ASN A 43 -6.37 -2.78 22.88
CA ASN A 43 -5.98 -1.60 22.12
C ASN A 43 -4.57 -1.72 21.54
N VAL A 44 -4.31 -0.87 20.56
CA VAL A 44 -3.00 -0.68 19.94
C VAL A 44 -2.67 0.80 19.90
N GLU A 45 -1.47 1.15 20.34
CA GLU A 45 -0.95 2.50 20.26
C GLU A 45 -0.27 2.71 18.91
N VAL A 46 -0.56 3.85 18.27
CA VAL A 46 -0.10 4.20 16.93
C VAL A 46 0.40 5.64 16.89
N GLN A 47 1.23 5.94 15.90
CA GLN A 47 1.67 7.29 15.56
C GLN A 47 1.27 7.62 14.13
N GLU A 48 0.96 8.90 13.93
CA GLU A 48 0.63 9.48 12.64
C GLU A 48 1.76 10.40 12.17
N TRP A 49 2.21 10.16 10.95
CA TRP A 49 3.30 10.86 10.30
C TRP A 49 2.85 11.37 8.94
N SER A 50 3.39 12.51 8.52
CA SER A 50 3.04 13.15 7.24
C SER A 50 4.28 13.66 6.50
N ASP A 51 4.10 14.10 5.26
CA ASP A 51 5.12 14.83 4.48
C ASP A 51 5.01 16.37 4.61
N ARG A 52 4.24 16.86 5.60
CA ARG A 52 3.64 18.20 5.61
C ARG A 52 4.57 19.38 5.27
N LYS A 53 4.21 20.10 4.20
CA LYS A 53 4.14 21.59 4.08
C LYS A 53 3.11 21.98 3.02
N PRO A 54 2.51 23.19 3.09
CA PRO A 54 1.07 23.47 3.28
C PRO A 54 0.02 22.56 2.63
N ASP A 55 0.37 21.69 1.67
CA ASP A 55 -0.50 20.65 1.11
C ASP A 55 0.14 19.28 1.41
N GLU A 56 -0.42 18.57 2.38
CA GLU A 56 -0.02 17.20 2.72
C GLU A 56 -0.42 16.25 1.59
N THR A 57 0.52 15.47 1.09
CA THR A 57 0.26 14.50 0.02
C THR A 57 0.33 13.06 0.51
N TRP A 58 0.93 12.83 1.67
CA TRP A 58 1.03 11.53 2.31
C TRP A 58 0.80 11.64 3.82
N VAL A 59 -0.02 10.73 4.34
CA VAL A 59 -0.22 10.50 5.78
C VAL A 59 -0.14 9.00 6.05
N GLY A 60 0.78 8.60 6.92
CA GLY A 60 1.01 7.23 7.35
C GLY A 60 0.72 7.03 8.84
N VAL A 61 -0.03 5.98 9.16
CA VAL A 61 -0.32 5.55 10.52
C VAL A 61 0.38 4.22 10.78
N TYR A 62 1.26 4.20 11.78
CA TYR A 62 2.10 3.05 12.11
C TYR A 62 1.99 2.70 13.59
N THR A 63 2.05 1.41 13.94
CA THR A 63 2.04 0.99 15.34
C THR A 63 3.28 1.50 16.07
N LEU A 64 3.11 2.06 17.27
CA LEU A 64 4.21 2.64 18.04
C LEU A 64 5.29 1.61 18.38
N LYS A 65 4.87 0.41 18.80
CA LYS A 65 5.78 -0.59 19.37
C LYS A 65 6.71 -1.22 18.34
N ASP A 66 6.15 -1.64 17.21
CA ASP A 66 6.83 -2.51 16.24
C ASP A 66 6.84 -1.93 14.81
N CYS A 67 6.35 -0.70 14.61
CA CYS A 67 6.34 0.01 13.32
C CYS A 67 5.63 -0.73 12.17
N TYR A 68 4.56 -1.50 12.46
CA TYR A 68 3.71 -2.06 11.42
C TYR A 68 2.79 -0.99 10.81
N PRO A 69 2.61 -0.97 9.47
CA PRO A 69 1.67 -0.06 8.83
C PRO A 69 0.24 -0.45 9.22
N VAL A 70 -0.56 0.54 9.58
CA VAL A 70 -2.00 0.40 9.88
C VAL A 70 -2.83 0.98 8.74
N GLN A 71 -2.46 2.18 8.28
CA GLN A 71 -3.11 2.87 7.19
C GLN A 71 -2.12 3.81 6.50
N GLU A 72 -2.24 3.94 5.18
CA GLU A 72 -1.64 5.03 4.42
C GLU A 72 -2.70 5.75 3.58
N THR A 73 -2.58 7.07 3.52
CA THR A 73 -3.48 7.94 2.76
C THR A 73 -2.66 8.85 1.86
N TYR A 74 -2.95 8.79 0.57
CA TYR A 74 -2.41 9.71 -0.42
C TYR A 74 -3.47 10.75 -0.77
N ALA A 75 -3.07 12.01 -0.78
CA ALA A 75 -3.93 13.14 -1.08
C ALA A 75 -3.31 14.02 -2.16
N ARG A 76 -4.16 14.76 -2.86
CA ARG A 76 -3.75 15.76 -3.84
C ARG A 76 -4.70 16.95 -3.76
N ASN A 77 -4.16 18.16 -3.59
CA ASN A 77 -4.96 19.37 -3.39
C ASN A 77 -5.96 19.22 -2.24
N SER A 78 -5.50 18.66 -1.11
CA SER A 78 -6.33 18.34 0.07
C SER A 78 -7.54 17.41 -0.18
N SER A 79 -7.60 16.75 -1.34
CA SER A 79 -8.58 15.68 -1.62
C SER A 79 -7.88 14.34 -1.55
N VAL A 80 -8.45 13.40 -0.80
CA VAL A 80 -7.97 12.02 -0.75
C VAL A 80 -8.07 11.39 -2.15
N THR A 81 -6.98 10.82 -2.63
CA THR A 81 -6.94 10.05 -3.89
C THR A 81 -7.06 8.57 -3.59
N THR A 82 -6.27 8.06 -2.66
CA THR A 82 -6.26 6.66 -2.26
C THR A 82 -6.05 6.55 -0.76
N SER A 83 -6.78 5.63 -0.12
CA SER A 83 -6.51 5.23 1.26
C SER A 83 -6.48 3.72 1.35
N THR A 84 -5.40 3.19 1.90
CA THR A 84 -5.12 1.76 2.01
C THR A 84 -5.01 1.39 3.48
N ARG A 85 -5.72 0.34 3.90
CA ARG A 85 -5.67 -0.19 5.27
C ARG A 85 -5.02 -1.56 5.25
N PHE A 86 -4.13 -1.80 6.21
CA PHE A 86 -3.36 -3.02 6.33
C PHE A 86 -3.81 -3.81 7.56
N PHE A 87 -3.97 -5.13 7.40
CA PHE A 87 -4.43 -6.03 8.47
C PHE A 87 -3.89 -7.44 8.25
N ASN A 88 -3.88 -8.27 9.30
CA ASN A 88 -3.37 -9.64 9.28
C ASN A 88 -1.92 -9.76 8.77
N LEU A 89 -1.08 -8.79 9.12
CA LEU A 89 0.32 -8.75 8.71
C LEU A 89 1.11 -9.91 9.32
N GLN A 90 1.93 -10.55 8.49
CA GLN A 90 2.90 -11.55 8.91
C GLN A 90 4.27 -11.14 8.37
N LEU A 91 5.31 -11.28 9.20
CA LEU A 91 6.66 -10.95 8.79
C LEU A 91 7.20 -11.97 7.79
N GLY A 92 7.90 -11.47 6.78
CA GLY A 92 8.49 -12.27 5.71
C GLY A 92 7.47 -12.72 4.66
N ILE A 93 7.97 -13.46 3.69
CA ILE A 93 7.18 -14.06 2.61
C ILE A 93 7.36 -15.57 2.74
N SER A 94 6.25 -16.27 3.01
CA SER A 94 6.27 -17.73 3.19
C SER A 94 6.50 -18.49 1.88
N ASP A 95 5.95 -17.98 0.77
CA ASP A 95 6.10 -18.52 -0.57
C ASP A 95 6.58 -17.42 -1.54
N PRO A 96 7.86 -17.41 -1.96
CA PRO A 96 8.38 -16.39 -2.87
C PRO A 96 7.89 -16.55 -4.32
N ASP A 97 7.33 -17.71 -4.71
CA ASP A 97 6.88 -17.95 -6.08
C ASP A 97 5.66 -17.11 -6.46
N VAL A 98 5.00 -16.47 -5.47
CA VAL A 98 3.96 -15.46 -5.71
C VAL A 98 4.43 -14.28 -6.56
N PHE A 99 5.74 -14.01 -6.60
CA PHE A 99 6.33 -12.97 -7.46
C PHE A 99 6.75 -13.47 -8.84
N THR A 100 6.71 -14.78 -9.09
CA THR A 100 7.03 -15.37 -10.40
C THR A 100 5.79 -15.36 -11.28
N PRO A 101 5.77 -14.60 -12.40
CA PRO A 101 4.59 -14.55 -13.26
C PRO A 101 4.29 -15.91 -13.89
N PRO A 102 3.01 -16.25 -14.12
CA PRO A 102 2.64 -17.46 -14.82
C PRO A 102 3.14 -17.45 -16.26
N SER A 103 3.23 -18.63 -16.88
CA SER A 103 3.70 -18.79 -18.26
C SER A 103 2.90 -17.97 -19.29
N THR A 104 1.61 -17.71 -19.02
CA THR A 104 0.75 -16.86 -19.86
C THR A 104 1.27 -15.42 -19.98
N CYS A 105 2.08 -14.95 -19.04
CA CYS A 105 2.67 -13.61 -19.09
C CYS A 105 3.86 -13.49 -20.06
N GLN A 106 4.36 -14.60 -20.62
CA GLN A 106 5.39 -14.56 -21.67
C GLN A 106 4.85 -13.98 -22.99
N SER A 107 3.55 -14.18 -23.25
CA SER A 107 2.81 -13.62 -24.39
C SER A 107 1.81 -12.56 -23.93
N ALA A 108 2.15 -11.77 -22.90
CA ALA A 108 1.26 -10.77 -22.34
C ALA A 108 0.94 -9.63 -23.32
N ARG A 109 -0.30 -9.13 -23.28
CA ARG A 109 -0.70 -7.93 -24.02
C ARG A 109 -0.16 -6.66 -23.36
N PRO A 110 0.14 -5.59 -24.13
CA PRO A 110 0.66 -4.36 -23.55
C PRO A 110 -0.39 -3.46 -22.89
N GLU A 111 -1.68 -3.64 -23.22
CA GLU A 111 -2.76 -2.79 -22.71
C GLU A 111 -3.31 -3.28 -21.36
N ARG A 112 -3.86 -2.35 -20.56
CA ARG A 112 -4.58 -2.69 -19.32
C ARG A 112 -5.83 -3.50 -19.62
N MET A 113 -6.11 -4.48 -18.76
CA MET A 113 -7.37 -5.23 -18.76
C MET A 113 -8.47 -4.34 -18.20
N SER A 114 -9.66 -4.36 -18.81
CA SER A 114 -10.85 -3.79 -18.18
C SER A 114 -11.13 -4.56 -16.91
N GLU A 115 -11.34 -3.85 -15.80
CA GLU A 115 -11.90 -4.48 -14.61
C GLU A 115 -13.30 -4.97 -14.96
N SER A 116 -13.52 -6.27 -14.80
CA SER A 116 -14.86 -6.82 -14.81
C SER A 116 -15.52 -6.28 -13.55
N GLY A 117 -16.48 -5.36 -13.68
CA GLY A 117 -17.23 -4.86 -12.54
C GLY A 117 -17.79 -6.04 -11.71
N CYS A 118 -17.68 -5.93 -10.39
CA CYS A 118 -18.33 -6.86 -9.47
C CYS A 118 -19.85 -6.83 -9.64
#